data_AF-A0A6G9YW81-F1
#
_entry.id   AF-A0A6G9YW81-F1
#
_cell.length_a   1.000
_cell.length_b   1.000
_cell.length_c   1.000
_cell.angle_alpha   90.00
_cell.angle_beta   90.00
_cell.angle_gamma   90.00
#
_symmetry.space_group_name_H-M   'P 1'
#
loop_
_entity.id
_entity.type
_entity.pdbx_description
1 polymer ?
#
loop_
_entity_poly.entity_id
_entity_poly.type
_entity_poly.pdbx_seq_one_letter_code
_entity_poly.pdbx_strand_id
1 'polypeptide(L)'
;MRMRGTQVADHTRANSGGRPYGPIRPEDATGGWELAGCPEEWWLTRNFGELDARVKATTPTTCSWWVGRSDGSLVREASVRSVDDAKAAAEAFVRSRNS
;
A
#
# COMPACT_ATOMS: atom_id res chain seq x y z
N MET A 1 -47.72 13.56 -14.70
CA MET A 1 -47.56 13.19 -16.12
C MET A 1 -46.07 13.23 -16.48
N ARG A 2 -45.50 12.02 -16.69
CA ARG A 2 -44.29 11.57 -17.44
C ARG A 2 -43.14 12.57 -17.67
N MET A 3 -41.92 12.35 -17.15
CA MET A 3 -40.88 11.31 -17.47
C MET A 3 -40.05 11.61 -18.73
N ARG A 4 -38.72 11.76 -18.51
CA ARG A 4 -37.54 11.16 -19.22
C ARG A 4 -36.30 11.91 -18.72
N GLY A 5 -35.29 11.29 -18.10
CA GLY A 5 -34.47 10.16 -18.55
C GLY A 5 -33.07 10.73 -18.79
N THR A 6 -32.01 10.33 -18.11
CA THR A 6 -31.40 9.01 -18.25
C THR A 6 -30.56 8.71 -17.00
N GLN A 7 -31.05 7.74 -16.24
CA GLN A 7 -30.28 6.91 -15.33
C GLN A 7 -29.21 6.20 -16.16
N VAL A 8 -27.95 6.59 -16.00
CA VAL A 8 -26.83 5.78 -16.50
C VAL A 8 -26.61 4.64 -15.50
N ALA A 9 -27.13 3.50 -15.94
CA ALA A 9 -26.91 2.13 -15.53
C ALA A 9 -26.13 1.93 -14.22
N ASP A 10 -26.90 1.46 -13.23
CA ASP A 10 -26.56 0.35 -12.35
C ASP A 10 -25.81 -0.73 -13.15
N HIS A 11 -24.48 -0.61 -13.25
CA HIS A 11 -23.63 -1.73 -13.59
C HIS A 11 -23.33 -2.46 -12.29
N THR A 12 -24.29 -3.30 -11.94
CA THR A 12 -23.99 -4.65 -11.47
C THR A 12 -23.08 -4.65 -10.25
N ARG A 13 -23.73 -4.54 -9.10
CA ARG A 13 -23.28 -5.12 -7.83
C ARG A 13 -23.15 -6.65 -7.98
N ALA A 14 -22.26 -7.10 -8.85
CA ALA A 14 -21.82 -8.49 -8.92
C ALA A 14 -20.78 -8.64 -7.84
N ASN A 15 -21.17 -9.39 -6.81
CA ASN A 15 -20.32 -10.16 -5.93
C ASN A 15 -19.07 -10.66 -6.66
N SER A 16 -18.03 -9.84 -6.67
CA SER A 16 -16.72 -10.19 -7.15
C SER A 16 -15.89 -10.25 -5.88
N GLY A 17 -15.39 -11.44 -5.53
CA GLY A 17 -14.24 -11.57 -4.64
C GLY A 17 -13.03 -10.92 -5.31
N GLY A 18 -13.09 -9.60 -5.47
CA GLY A 18 -12.17 -8.79 -6.23
C GLY A 18 -10.82 -8.84 -5.54
N ARG A 19 -9.79 -9.21 -6.30
CA ARG A 19 -8.44 -9.21 -5.76
C ARG A 19 -8.11 -7.79 -5.26
N PRO A 20 -7.44 -7.68 -4.11
CA PRO A 20 -6.96 -6.39 -3.57
C PRO A 20 -6.18 -5.61 -4.63
N TYR A 21 -6.29 -4.29 -4.61
CA TYR A 21 -5.57 -3.43 -5.55
C TYR A 21 -4.04 -3.55 -5.38
N GLY A 22 -3.33 -3.81 -6.47
CA GLY A 22 -1.86 -3.79 -6.50
C GLY A 22 -1.17 -5.13 -6.22
N PRO A 23 0.15 -5.10 -5.98
CA PRO A 23 0.96 -6.31 -5.81
C PRO A 23 0.97 -6.87 -4.37
N ILE A 24 0.51 -6.12 -3.37
CA ILE A 24 0.62 -6.49 -1.95
C ILE A 24 -0.41 -7.57 -1.59
N ARG A 25 0.02 -8.59 -0.84
CA ARG A 25 -0.80 -9.72 -0.36
C ARG A 25 -0.59 -9.95 1.15
N PRO A 26 -1.47 -10.71 1.85
CA PRO A 26 -1.31 -10.95 3.28
C PRO A 26 -0.05 -11.76 3.60
N GLU A 27 0.40 -12.61 2.67
CA GLU A 27 1.63 -13.39 2.80
C GLU A 27 2.89 -12.52 2.82
N ASP A 28 2.79 -11.26 2.40
CA ASP A 28 3.89 -10.30 2.48
C ASP A 28 4.12 -9.78 3.92
N ALA A 29 3.23 -10.05 4.87
CA ALA A 29 3.39 -9.66 6.28
C ALA A 29 4.39 -10.57 7.01
N THR A 30 5.64 -10.49 6.61
CA THR A 30 6.76 -11.31 7.10
C THR A 30 7.97 -10.45 7.40
N GLY A 31 8.93 -10.98 8.17
CA GLY A 31 10.16 -10.24 8.49
C GLY A 31 9.93 -9.00 9.38
N GLY A 32 8.89 -9.03 10.22
CA GLY A 32 8.51 -7.89 11.08
C GLY A 32 7.68 -6.82 10.37
N TRP A 33 7.28 -7.04 9.12
CA TRP A 33 6.27 -6.25 8.45
C TRP A 33 4.88 -6.73 8.83
N GLU A 34 3.99 -5.77 9.08
CA GLU A 34 2.60 -6.02 9.43
C GLU A 34 1.69 -5.58 8.28
N LEU A 35 0.63 -6.35 8.03
CA LEU A 35 -0.41 -5.97 7.08
C LEU A 35 -1.38 -4.99 7.75
N ALA A 36 -1.67 -3.90 7.06
CA ALA A 36 -2.69 -2.94 7.44
C ALA A 36 -3.58 -2.58 6.25
N GLY A 37 -4.75 -2.00 6.56
CA GLY A 37 -5.74 -1.58 5.57
C GLY A 37 -6.99 -2.46 5.54
N CYS A 38 -7.66 -2.48 4.39
CA CYS A 38 -8.91 -3.20 4.15
C CYS A 38 -8.80 -4.07 2.89
N PRO A 39 -9.75 -5.01 2.63
CA PRO A 39 -9.68 -5.88 1.44
C PRO A 39 -9.58 -5.15 0.10
N GLU A 40 -9.98 -3.89 0.02
CA GLU A 40 -9.88 -3.06 -1.18
C GLU A 40 -8.48 -2.47 -1.37
N GLU A 41 -7.77 -2.21 -0.26
CA GLU A 41 -6.46 -1.58 -0.25
C GLU A 41 -5.62 -2.06 0.94
N TRP A 42 -4.56 -2.81 0.64
CA TRP A 42 -3.56 -3.23 1.61
C TRP A 42 -2.29 -2.41 1.51
N TRP A 43 -1.62 -2.26 2.65
CA TRP A 43 -0.27 -1.76 2.74
C TRP A 43 0.46 -2.49 3.87
N LEU A 44 1.79 -2.47 3.80
CA LEU A 44 2.63 -3.02 4.86
C LEU A 44 3.18 -1.89 5.69
N THR A 45 3.31 -2.10 7.00
CA THR A 45 3.97 -1.17 7.91
C THR A 45 5.04 -1.87 8.71
N ARG A 46 6.08 -1.12 9.09
CA ARG A 46 7.08 -1.57 10.06
C ARG A 46 7.65 -0.38 10.80
N ASN A 47 7.64 -0.44 12.13
CA ASN A 47 8.28 0.55 13.00
C ASN A 47 9.76 0.20 13.23
N PHE A 48 10.62 1.20 13.18
CA PHE A 48 12.06 1.11 13.43
C PHE A 48 12.51 2.07 14.54
N GLY A 49 11.66 2.29 15.55
CA GLY A 49 11.86 3.30 16.58
C GLY A 49 11.33 4.65 16.12
N GLU A 50 12.24 5.60 15.83
CA GLU A 50 11.89 6.98 15.43
C GLU A 50 11.38 7.10 13.98
N LEU A 51 11.55 6.04 13.19
CA LEU A 51 11.14 5.98 11.79
C LEU A 51 10.10 4.88 11.58
N ASP A 52 9.09 5.23 10.81
CA ASP A 52 8.05 4.33 10.34
C ASP A 52 8.21 4.11 8.85
N ALA A 53 8.21 2.84 8.43
CA ALA A 53 8.20 2.47 7.02
C ALA A 53 6.81 1.97 6.61
N ARG A 54 6.42 2.29 5.38
CA ARG A 54 5.20 1.81 4.75
C ARG A 54 5.47 1.37 3.32
N VAL A 55 4.88 0.26 2.89
CA VAL A 55 4.84 -0.15 1.48
C VAL A 55 3.40 -0.11 1.01
N LYS A 56 3.11 0.65 -0.04
CA LYS A 56 1.74 0.84 -0.55
C LYS A 56 1.68 0.61 -2.06
N ALA A 57 0.62 -0.04 -2.53
CA ALA A 57 0.36 -0.16 -3.96
C ALA A 57 0.13 1.23 -4.59
N THR A 58 0.83 1.52 -5.69
CA THR A 58 0.65 2.75 -6.46
C THR A 58 -0.08 2.48 -7.77
N THR A 59 0.14 1.31 -8.37
CA THR A 59 -0.57 0.79 -9.53
C THR A 59 -0.89 -0.69 -9.33
N PRO A 60 -1.66 -1.34 -10.22
CA PRO A 60 -1.87 -2.79 -10.15
C PRO A 60 -0.57 -3.63 -10.13
N THR A 61 0.54 -3.11 -10.64
CA THR A 61 1.82 -3.83 -10.79
C THR A 61 3.00 -3.15 -10.11
N THR A 62 2.81 -2.00 -9.44
CA THR A 62 3.87 -1.27 -8.75
C THR A 62 3.46 -0.88 -7.34
N CYS A 63 4.45 -0.71 -6.48
CA CYS A 63 4.29 -0.17 -5.15
C CYS A 63 5.31 0.93 -4.89
N SER A 64 5.09 1.73 -3.86
CA SER A 64 6.10 2.62 -3.30
C SER A 64 6.49 2.13 -1.91
N TRP A 65 7.74 2.39 -1.55
CA TRP A 65 8.14 2.41 -0.15
C TRP A 65 8.24 3.86 0.31
N TRP A 66 7.72 4.09 1.51
CA TRP A 66 7.68 5.36 2.21
C TRP A 66 8.40 5.15 3.55
N VAL A 67 9.25 6.10 3.92
CA VAL A 67 9.83 6.21 5.26
C VAL A 67 9.52 7.61 5.76
N GLY A 68 8.96 7.70 6.95
CA GLY A 68 8.72 8.96 7.64
C GLY A 68 8.97 8.84 9.13
N ARG A 69 8.79 9.96 9.82
CA ARG A 69 8.85 10.03 11.28
C ARG A 69 7.48 9.73 11.88
N SER A 70 7.44 9.45 13.18
CA SER A 70 6.21 9.17 13.91
C SER A 70 5.23 10.36 13.97
N ASP A 71 5.67 11.57 13.65
CA ASP A 71 4.81 12.75 13.46
C ASP A 71 4.12 12.79 12.09
N GLY A 72 4.36 11.78 11.23
CA GLY A 72 3.83 11.67 9.87
C GLY A 72 4.68 12.39 8.82
N SER A 73 5.78 13.06 9.20
CA SER A 73 6.64 13.76 8.26
C SER A 73 7.36 12.79 7.33
N LEU A 74 7.16 12.97 6.02
CA LEU A 74 7.86 12.21 4.98
C LEU A 74 9.36 12.49 5.02
N VAL A 75 10.18 11.44 5.09
CA VAL A 75 11.64 11.52 4.95
C VAL A 75 12.06 11.09 3.55
N ARG A 76 11.51 9.98 3.04
CA ARG A 76 11.82 9.46 1.71
C ARG A 76 10.70 8.60 1.16
N GLU A 77 10.46 8.72 -0.14
CA GLU A 77 9.59 7.82 -0.88
C GLU A 77 10.21 7.47 -2.23
N ALA A 78 10.01 6.24 -2.70
CA ALA A 78 10.31 5.85 -4.08
C ALA A 78 9.42 4.68 -4.54
N SER A 79 9.16 4.64 -5.86
CA SER A 79 8.39 3.57 -6.50
C SER A 79 9.29 2.43 -6.99
N VAL A 80 8.80 1.20 -6.85
CA VAL A 80 9.43 -0.04 -7.28
C VAL A 80 8.40 -1.02 -7.83
N ARG A 81 8.86 -2.10 -8.46
CA ARG A 81 7.99 -3.11 -9.09
C ARG A 81 7.71 -4.33 -8.21
N SER A 82 8.43 -4.50 -7.10
CA SER A 82 8.32 -5.65 -6.20
C SER A 82 8.12 -5.20 -4.77
N VAL A 83 7.28 -5.93 -4.04
CA VAL A 83 7.05 -5.72 -2.60
C VAL A 83 8.31 -6.02 -1.80
N ASP A 84 9.06 -7.06 -2.16
CA ASP A 84 10.32 -7.41 -1.49
C ASP A 84 11.41 -6.35 -1.71
N ASP A 85 11.50 -5.83 -2.93
CA ASP A 85 12.42 -4.72 -3.22
C ASP A 85 12.04 -3.46 -2.43
N ALA A 86 10.73 -3.21 -2.26
CA ALA A 86 10.23 -2.09 -1.47
C ALA A 86 10.62 -2.21 0.01
N LYS A 87 10.42 -3.40 0.60
CA LYS A 87 10.82 -3.71 1.98
C LYS A 87 12.32 -3.56 2.17
N ALA A 88 13.11 -4.18 1.28
CA ALA A 88 14.56 -4.14 1.35
C ALA A 88 15.11 -2.72 1.20
N ALA A 89 14.54 -1.91 0.29
CA ALA A 89 14.95 -0.52 0.09
C ALA A 89 14.62 0.35 1.31
N ALA A 90 13.42 0.20 1.90
CA ALA A 90 13.06 0.91 3.13
C ALA A 90 13.99 0.54 4.30
N GLU A 91 14.26 -0.75 4.49
CA GLU A 91 15.16 -1.24 5.53
C GLU A 91 16.59 -0.75 5.34
N ALA A 92 17.12 -0.81 4.12
CA ALA A 92 18.46 -0.31 3.80
C ALA A 92 18.57 1.20 4.07
N PHE A 93 17.53 1.96 3.70
CA PHE A 93 17.48 3.39 3.98
C PHE A 93 17.49 3.67 5.49
N VAL A 94 16.65 3.00 6.27
CA VAL A 94 16.62 3.16 7.73
C VAL A 94 17.96 2.78 8.37
N ARG A 95 18.56 1.66 7.97
CA ARG A 95 19.88 1.24 8.49
C ARG A 95 20.96 2.29 8.21
N SER A 96 20.95 2.91 7.04
CA SER A 96 21.91 3.97 6.69
C SER A 96 21.75 5.26 7.52
N ARG A 97 20.58 5.47 8.15
CA ARG A 97 20.30 6.63 9.01
C ARG A 97 20.69 6.40 10.47
N ASN A 98 20.71 5.14 10.90
CA ASN A 98 21.03 4.73 12.27
C ASN A 98 22.51 4.33 12.43
N SER A 99 23.31 4.42 11.37
CA SER A 99 24.76 4.11 11.37
C SER A 99 25.62 5.34 11.62
#